data_AF-A0A7T1T6S4-F1
#
_entry.id   AF-A0A7T1T6S4-F1
#
_cell.length_a   1.000
_cell.length_b   1.000
_cell.length_c   1.000
_cell.angle_alpha   90.00
_cell.angle_beta   90.00
_cell.angle_gamma   90.00
#
_symmetry.space_group_name_H-M   'P 1'
#
loop_
_entity.id
_entity.type
_entity.pdbx_description
1 polymer ?
#
loop_
_entity_poly.entity_id
_entity_poly.type
_entity_poly.pdbx_seq_one_letter_code
_entity_poly.pdbx_strand_id
1 'polypeptide(L)'
;MRKTKGTVVALSTVAALLATGGAAAAVAGSDASPVSADSSQTQAQTAKDRHDKAKKRHGKAKKRLAKHAPKADGAKALCKHAPKIDKRIDRVQNRLDGGLRTRGSIDRLEKRIENAKKAGHGVIADFLNDRLDDRRELKVRLKDREEGLKKVRAWCATQDDGKSEKNSSGESSDS
;
A
#
# COMPACT_ATOMS: atom_id res chain seq x y z
N MET A 1 28.49 31.00 -23.54
CA MET A 1 28.83 29.58 -23.82
C MET A 1 29.95 29.15 -22.88
N ARG A 2 29.66 28.39 -21.83
CA ARG A 2 30.68 27.77 -20.97
C ARG A 2 30.26 26.32 -20.71
N LYS A 3 31.05 25.40 -21.28
CA LYS A 3 30.92 23.94 -21.19
C LYS A 3 31.46 23.47 -19.84
N THR A 4 30.64 22.77 -19.06
CA THR A 4 31.09 21.99 -17.91
C THR A 4 30.98 20.51 -18.23
N LYS A 5 32.11 19.82 -18.12
CA LYS A 5 32.29 18.38 -18.38
C LYS A 5 31.89 17.62 -17.12
N GLY A 6 30.96 16.67 -17.24
CA GLY A 6 30.58 15.77 -16.16
C GLY A 6 31.50 14.56 -16.09
N THR A 7 32.14 14.37 -14.95
CA THR A 7 32.93 13.18 -14.60
C THR A 7 32.02 12.11 -14.03
N VAL A 8 32.11 10.90 -14.59
CA VAL A 8 31.37 9.70 -14.17
C VAL A 8 32.12 9.05 -13.02
N VAL A 9 31.46 8.85 -11.88
CA VAL A 9 31.99 8.07 -10.75
C VAL A 9 31.43 6.65 -10.85
N ALA A 10 32.33 5.68 -11.00
CA ALA A 10 32.03 4.25 -11.01
C ALA A 10 31.63 3.79 -9.60
N LEU A 11 30.45 3.16 -9.47
CA LEU A 11 30.08 2.41 -8.29
C LEU A 11 30.64 0.99 -8.40
N SER A 12 31.66 0.69 -7.60
CA SER A 12 32.15 -0.67 -7.35
C SER A 12 31.16 -1.42 -6.47
N THR A 13 30.68 -2.55 -6.99
CA THR A 13 29.91 -3.58 -6.29
C THR A 13 30.79 -4.30 -5.28
N VAL A 14 30.37 -4.36 -4.01
CA VAL A 14 30.93 -5.29 -3.02
C VAL A 14 29.84 -6.28 -2.63
N ALA A 15 29.98 -7.50 -3.12
CA ALA A 15 29.29 -8.68 -2.63
C ALA A 15 30.02 -9.18 -1.38
N ALA A 16 29.30 -9.43 -0.29
CA ALA A 16 29.79 -10.22 0.83
C ALA A 16 28.70 -11.18 1.30
N LEU A 17 28.84 -12.44 0.90
CA LEU A 17 28.25 -13.61 1.52
C LEU A 17 28.83 -13.75 2.93
N LEU A 18 27.99 -13.86 3.96
CA LEU A 18 28.35 -14.49 5.22
C LEU A 18 27.26 -15.49 5.61
N ALA A 19 27.56 -16.74 5.30
CA ALA A 19 26.99 -17.90 5.95
C ALA A 19 27.79 -18.16 7.23
N THR A 20 27.13 -18.11 8.38
CA THR A 20 27.63 -18.72 9.62
C THR A 20 26.47 -19.39 10.33
N GLY A 21 26.46 -20.72 10.22
CA GLY A 21 25.72 -21.58 11.12
C GLY A 21 26.30 -21.49 12.53
N GLY A 22 25.42 -21.51 13.53
CA GLY A 22 25.78 -21.52 14.95
C GLY A 22 24.95 -22.58 15.66
N ALA A 23 25.64 -23.62 16.09
CA ALA A 23 25.13 -24.77 16.82
C ALA A 23 24.55 -24.39 18.19
N ALA A 24 23.46 -25.03 18.58
CA ALA A 24 22.99 -25.06 19.97
C ALA A 24 23.09 -26.50 20.48
N ALA A 25 23.83 -26.64 21.57
CA ALA A 25 24.21 -27.87 22.24
C ALA A 25 23.01 -28.62 22.84
N ALA A 26 23.04 -29.94 22.69
CA ALA A 26 22.19 -30.88 23.38
C ALA A 26 22.73 -31.12 24.81
N VAL A 27 21.86 -31.05 25.81
CA VAL A 27 22.09 -31.64 27.13
C VAL A 27 21.32 -32.96 27.20
N ALA A 28 22.08 -34.01 27.51
CA ALA A 28 21.61 -35.38 27.64
C ALA A 28 20.85 -35.58 28.95
N GLY A 29 19.68 -36.21 28.86
CA GLY A 29 18.95 -36.82 29.96
C GLY A 29 18.36 -38.12 29.44
N SER A 30 18.94 -39.24 29.87
CA SER A 30 18.57 -40.60 29.47
C SER A 30 17.51 -41.15 30.39
N ASP A 31 16.31 -41.45 29.87
CA ASP A 31 15.40 -42.44 30.43
C ASP A 31 14.65 -43.13 29.27
N ALA A 32 14.54 -44.45 29.39
CA ALA A 32 14.33 -45.39 28.31
C ALA A 32 12.86 -45.74 27.99
N SER A 33 12.69 -46.32 26.79
CA SER A 33 11.65 -47.29 26.36
C SER A 33 10.49 -46.72 25.48
N PRO A 34 9.78 -47.54 24.70
CA PRO A 34 10.05 -47.69 23.26
C PRO A 34 8.78 -47.50 22.38
N VAL A 35 8.82 -46.76 21.28
CA VAL A 35 7.83 -46.91 20.19
C VAL A 35 8.34 -46.27 18.89
N SER A 36 9.16 -47.01 18.15
CA SER A 36 9.39 -46.76 16.73
C SER A 36 8.45 -47.66 15.93
N ALA A 37 7.28 -47.16 15.55
CA ALA A 37 6.47 -47.72 14.44
C ALA A 37 5.30 -46.82 13.96
N ASP A 38 4.91 -45.77 14.69
CA ASP A 38 3.67 -45.01 14.37
C ASP A 38 3.87 -43.54 13.92
N SER A 39 5.13 -43.08 13.82
CA SER A 39 5.39 -41.67 13.45
C SER A 39 5.28 -41.39 11.95
N SER A 40 5.41 -42.40 11.09
CA SER A 40 5.36 -42.22 9.62
C SER A 40 3.93 -42.10 9.07
N GLN A 41 2.95 -42.75 9.69
CA GLN A 41 1.54 -42.60 9.30
C GLN A 41 0.95 -41.26 9.77
N THR A 42 1.32 -40.80 10.97
CA THR A 42 0.84 -39.54 11.54
C THR A 42 1.38 -38.30 10.78
N GLN A 43 2.61 -38.35 10.26
CA GLN A 43 3.15 -37.27 9.41
C GLN A 43 2.51 -37.22 8.01
N ALA A 44 2.17 -38.36 7.41
CA ALA A 44 1.51 -38.41 6.10
C ALA A 44 0.04 -37.93 6.17
N GLN A 45 -0.66 -38.21 7.27
CA GLN A 45 -2.04 -37.77 7.48
C GLN A 45 -2.12 -36.25 7.72
N THR A 46 -1.21 -35.69 8.54
CA THR A 46 -1.17 -34.23 8.78
C THR A 46 -0.80 -33.41 7.53
N ALA A 47 -0.05 -33.98 6.58
CA ALA A 47 0.25 -33.34 5.30
C ALA A 47 -0.98 -33.26 4.37
N LYS A 48 -1.79 -34.33 4.29
CA LYS A 48 -3.04 -34.34 3.52
C LYS A 48 -4.07 -33.36 4.10
N ASP A 49 -4.25 -33.35 5.41
CA ASP A 49 -5.17 -32.41 6.09
C ASP A 49 -4.79 -30.94 5.88
N ARG A 50 -3.48 -30.63 5.88
CA ARG A 50 -2.97 -29.28 5.58
C ARG A 50 -3.24 -28.87 4.13
N HIS A 51 -3.08 -29.80 3.19
CA HIS A 51 -3.34 -29.57 1.76
C HIS A 51 -4.83 -29.34 1.49
N ASP A 52 -5.72 -30.14 2.09
CA ASP A 52 -7.17 -29.98 1.93
C ASP A 52 -7.71 -28.70 2.59
N LYS A 53 -7.16 -28.32 3.75
CA LYS A 53 -7.48 -27.04 4.41
C LYS A 53 -6.98 -25.86 3.57
N ALA A 54 -5.80 -25.94 2.95
CA ALA A 54 -5.31 -24.91 2.04
C ALA A 54 -6.22 -24.78 0.81
N LYS A 55 -6.60 -25.89 0.16
CA LYS A 55 -7.51 -25.91 -0.99
C LYS A 55 -8.87 -25.29 -0.67
N LYS A 56 -9.42 -25.56 0.52
CA LYS A 56 -10.67 -24.93 1.01
C LYS A 56 -10.53 -23.42 1.25
N ARG A 57 -9.37 -22.97 1.78
CA ARG A 57 -9.09 -21.53 1.97
C ARG A 57 -8.93 -20.81 0.63
N HIS A 58 -8.27 -21.42 -0.35
CA HIS A 58 -8.15 -20.87 -1.71
C HIS A 58 -9.49 -20.82 -2.43
N GLY A 59 -10.32 -21.87 -2.33
CA GLY A 59 -11.69 -21.87 -2.88
C GLY A 59 -12.57 -20.78 -2.23
N LYS A 60 -12.49 -20.61 -0.92
CA LYS A 60 -13.21 -19.54 -0.19
C LYS A 60 -12.70 -18.15 -0.58
N ALA A 61 -11.39 -17.97 -0.75
CA ALA A 61 -10.80 -16.70 -1.20
C ALA A 61 -11.24 -16.35 -2.63
N LYS A 62 -11.20 -17.33 -3.55
CA LYS A 62 -11.65 -17.17 -4.95
C LYS A 62 -13.14 -16.81 -5.02
N LYS A 63 -13.98 -17.44 -4.18
CA LYS A 63 -15.42 -17.11 -4.06
C LYS A 63 -15.66 -15.70 -3.50
N ARG A 64 -14.83 -15.24 -2.55
CA ARG A 64 -14.91 -13.85 -2.05
C ARG A 64 -14.49 -12.83 -3.10
N LEU A 65 -13.43 -13.11 -3.86
CA LEU A 65 -12.96 -12.27 -4.97
C LEU A 65 -14.04 -12.15 -6.06
N ALA A 66 -14.66 -13.26 -6.48
CA ALA A 66 -15.74 -13.23 -7.47
C ALA A 66 -16.99 -12.47 -6.98
N LYS A 67 -17.30 -12.50 -5.67
CA LYS A 67 -18.42 -11.73 -5.09
C LYS A 67 -18.16 -10.22 -5.08
N HIS A 68 -16.89 -9.79 -5.09
CA HIS A 68 -16.47 -8.39 -5.09
C HIS A 68 -15.93 -7.89 -6.43
N ALA A 69 -16.05 -8.69 -7.50
CA ALA A 69 -15.74 -8.24 -8.85
C ALA A 69 -16.61 -6.99 -9.17
N PRO A 70 -16.03 -5.95 -9.79
CA PRO A 70 -16.78 -4.75 -10.14
C PRO A 70 -17.91 -5.12 -11.09
N LYS A 71 -19.15 -4.88 -10.67
CA LYS A 71 -20.37 -5.26 -11.41
C LYS A 71 -20.84 -4.21 -12.43
N ALA A 72 -20.13 -3.09 -12.56
CA ALA A 72 -20.49 -1.95 -13.39
C ALA A 72 -19.23 -1.27 -13.94
N ASP A 73 -19.40 -0.44 -14.97
CA ASP A 73 -18.34 0.36 -15.57
C ASP A 73 -17.58 1.12 -14.48
N GLY A 74 -16.31 0.76 -14.28
CA GLY A 74 -15.47 1.33 -13.24
C GLY A 74 -15.40 2.86 -13.31
N ALA A 75 -15.62 3.42 -14.51
CA ALA A 75 -15.73 4.86 -14.76
C ALA A 75 -16.89 5.53 -14.02
N LYS A 76 -18.11 4.97 -14.04
CA LYS A 76 -19.28 5.56 -13.36
C LYS A 76 -19.08 5.58 -11.83
N ALA A 77 -18.50 4.51 -11.30
CA ALA A 77 -18.12 4.45 -9.89
C ALA A 77 -17.03 5.49 -9.55
N LEU A 78 -16.04 5.65 -10.44
CA LEU A 78 -14.99 6.65 -10.30
C LEU A 78 -15.57 8.07 -10.25
N CYS A 79 -16.46 8.43 -11.18
CA CYS A 79 -17.11 9.75 -11.23
C CYS A 79 -17.92 10.04 -9.97
N LYS A 80 -18.67 9.06 -9.47
CA LYS A 80 -19.39 9.18 -8.19
C LYS A 80 -18.45 9.40 -7.00
N HIS A 81 -17.25 8.83 -7.04
CA HIS A 81 -16.28 8.89 -5.94
C HIS A 81 -15.28 10.04 -6.02
N ALA A 82 -15.03 10.59 -7.20
CA ALA A 82 -14.09 11.68 -7.44
C ALA A 82 -14.22 12.85 -6.43
N PRO A 83 -15.41 13.44 -6.17
CA PRO A 83 -15.53 14.54 -5.21
C PRO A 83 -15.22 14.12 -3.76
N LYS A 84 -15.40 12.84 -3.41
CA LYS A 84 -15.06 12.32 -2.07
C LYS A 84 -13.55 12.11 -1.91
N ILE A 85 -12.86 11.77 -3.00
CA ILE A 85 -11.40 11.63 -3.00
C ILE A 85 -10.77 13.02 -2.90
N ASP A 86 -11.28 14.01 -3.64
CA ASP A 86 -10.84 15.40 -3.60
C ASP A 86 -10.88 15.96 -2.17
N LYS A 87 -12.04 15.89 -1.50
CA LYS A 87 -12.19 16.28 -0.08
C LYS A 87 -11.29 15.51 0.89
N ARG A 88 -10.80 14.32 0.53
CA ARG A 88 -9.82 13.59 1.34
C ARG A 88 -8.42 14.14 1.13
N ILE A 89 -8.05 14.47 -0.10
CA ILE A 89 -6.77 15.08 -0.43
C ILE A 89 -6.65 16.44 0.26
N ASP A 90 -7.66 17.30 0.13
CA ASP A 90 -7.66 18.64 0.76
C ASP A 90 -7.47 18.56 2.28
N ARG A 91 -8.18 17.64 2.95
CA ARG A 91 -8.04 17.45 4.39
C ARG A 91 -6.66 16.99 4.81
N VAL A 92 -5.98 16.19 3.98
CA VAL A 92 -4.63 15.73 4.27
C VAL A 92 -3.64 16.86 4.01
N GLN A 93 -3.76 17.59 2.91
CA GLN A 93 -2.94 18.78 2.62
C GLN A 93 -3.07 19.82 3.75
N ASN A 94 -4.30 20.18 4.13
CA ASN A 94 -4.57 21.12 5.23
C ASN A 94 -3.99 20.65 6.57
N ARG A 95 -3.92 19.34 6.82
CA ARG A 95 -3.28 18.81 8.03
C ARG A 95 -1.77 18.92 7.96
N LEU A 96 -1.16 18.64 6.81
CA LEU A 96 0.27 18.79 6.61
C LEU A 96 0.70 20.25 6.77
N ASP A 97 -0.16 21.18 6.35
CA ASP A 97 0.07 22.63 6.38
C ASP A 97 -0.50 23.32 7.64
N GLY A 98 -1.06 22.57 8.58
CA GLY A 98 -1.74 23.12 9.76
C GLY A 98 -0.85 23.77 10.82
N GLY A 99 0.43 24.02 10.53
CA GLY A 99 1.36 24.71 11.43
C GLY A 99 1.72 23.97 12.72
N LEU A 100 2.44 24.63 13.63
CA LEU A 100 3.01 24.04 14.85
C LEU A 100 1.99 23.39 15.81
N ARG A 101 0.74 23.86 15.81
CA ARG A 101 -0.31 23.34 16.72
C ARG A 101 -1.00 22.08 16.20
N THR A 102 -0.87 21.80 14.90
CA THR A 102 -1.55 20.68 14.27
C THR A 102 -0.75 19.39 14.40
N ARG A 103 -1.41 18.33 14.89
CA ARG A 103 -0.78 17.02 14.99
C ARG A 103 -0.49 16.48 13.59
N GLY A 104 0.79 16.28 13.32
CA GLY A 104 1.25 15.77 12.04
C GLY A 104 1.21 16.81 10.93
N SER A 105 1.38 18.09 11.26
CA SER A 105 1.92 19.05 10.30
C SER A 105 3.43 18.83 10.11
N ILE A 106 3.95 19.43 9.04
CA ILE A 106 5.38 19.47 8.73
C ILE A 106 6.09 20.33 9.78
N ASP A 107 5.61 21.56 10.03
CA ASP A 107 6.22 22.51 10.96
C ASP A 107 6.36 21.94 12.38
N ARG A 108 5.32 21.24 12.88
CA ARG A 108 5.39 20.62 14.21
C ARG A 108 6.46 19.53 14.26
N LEU A 109 6.67 18.81 13.16
CA LEU A 109 7.69 17.77 13.08
C LEU A 109 9.09 18.38 13.03
N GLU A 110 9.28 19.44 12.24
CA GLU A 110 10.52 20.23 12.22
C GLU A 110 10.88 20.74 13.61
N LYS A 111 9.91 21.29 14.34
CA LYS A 111 10.16 21.75 15.71
C LYS A 111 10.57 20.63 16.67
N ARG A 112 10.02 19.42 16.49
CA ARG A 112 10.40 18.25 17.29
C ARG A 112 11.82 17.77 16.96
N ILE A 113 12.24 17.86 15.70
CA ILE A 113 13.61 17.57 15.29
C ILE A 113 14.58 18.56 15.94
N GLU A 114 14.27 19.87 15.88
CA GLU A 114 15.09 20.89 16.55
C GLU A 114 15.23 20.61 18.05
N ASN A 115 14.13 20.29 18.72
CA ASN A 115 14.14 20.00 20.15
C ASN A 115 14.95 18.73 20.46
N ALA A 116 14.85 17.68 19.64
CA ALA A 116 15.64 16.46 19.80
C ALA A 116 17.14 16.71 19.59
N LYS A 117 17.51 17.52 18.58
CA LYS A 117 18.90 17.93 18.34
C LYS A 117 19.45 18.74 19.52
N LYS A 118 18.67 19.70 20.05
CA LYS A 118 19.05 20.50 21.22
C LYS A 118 19.23 19.66 22.49
N ALA A 119 18.44 18.59 22.64
CA ALA A 119 18.56 17.65 23.74
C ALA A 119 19.66 16.58 23.55
N GLY A 120 20.40 16.60 22.43
CA GLY A 120 21.43 15.61 22.14
C GLY A 120 20.90 14.22 21.74
N HIS A 121 19.60 14.10 21.43
CA HIS A 121 18.98 12.84 21.02
C HIS A 121 19.12 12.62 19.50
N GLY A 122 20.34 12.36 19.02
CA GLY A 122 20.65 12.19 17.59
C GLY A 122 19.76 11.14 16.89
N VAL A 123 19.70 9.92 17.43
CA VAL A 123 18.89 8.81 16.86
C VAL A 123 17.41 9.20 16.72
N ILE A 124 16.87 9.94 17.69
CA ILE A 124 15.48 10.41 17.64
C ILE A 124 15.33 11.49 16.56
N ALA A 125 16.28 12.41 16.46
CA ALA A 125 16.28 13.44 15.42
C ALA A 125 16.34 12.82 14.02
N ASP A 126 17.15 11.78 13.82
CA ASP A 126 17.28 11.07 12.54
C ASP A 126 15.98 10.36 12.17
N PHE A 127 15.40 9.59 13.09
CA PHE A 127 14.09 8.96 12.87
C PHE A 127 12.98 9.98 12.56
N LEU A 128 13.02 11.16 13.18
CA LEU A 128 12.06 12.22 12.89
C LEU A 128 12.33 12.91 11.55
N ASN A 129 13.59 12.99 11.10
CA ASN A 129 13.95 13.49 9.76
C ASN A 129 13.40 12.58 8.67
N ASP A 130 13.57 11.26 8.76
CA ASP A 130 13.02 10.32 7.77
C ASP A 130 11.51 10.51 7.62
N ARG A 131 10.82 10.66 8.76
CA ARG A 131 9.38 10.92 8.79
C ARG A 131 9.00 12.30 8.25
N LEU A 132 9.91 13.28 8.29
CA LEU A 132 9.71 14.60 7.71
C LEU A 132 9.81 14.51 6.18
N ASP A 133 10.77 13.75 5.68
CA ASP A 133 10.95 13.52 4.25
C ASP A 133 9.76 12.75 3.65
N ASP A 134 9.28 11.70 4.31
CA ASP A 134 8.05 10.98 3.93
C ASP A 134 6.84 11.93 3.78
N ARG A 135 6.72 12.91 4.68
CA ARG A 135 5.62 13.88 4.67
C ARG A 135 5.77 14.90 3.56
N ARG A 136 6.99 15.34 3.26
CA ARG A 136 7.29 16.25 2.15
C ARG A 136 7.00 15.55 0.82
N GLU A 137 7.44 14.30 0.66
CA GLU A 137 7.13 13.49 -0.52
C GLU A 137 5.62 13.23 -0.64
N LEU A 138 4.93 12.92 0.46
CA LEU A 138 3.48 12.79 0.47
C LEU A 138 2.79 14.07 0.00
N LYS A 139 3.27 15.26 0.40
CA LYS A 139 2.72 16.54 -0.04
C LYS A 139 2.82 16.71 -1.55
N VAL A 140 3.95 16.34 -2.16
CA VAL A 140 4.14 16.36 -3.62
C VAL A 140 3.15 15.41 -4.30
N ARG A 141 3.13 14.14 -3.88
CA ARG A 141 2.22 13.13 -4.47
C ARG A 141 0.74 13.50 -4.33
N LEU A 142 0.36 14.21 -3.26
CA LEU A 142 -1.01 14.68 -3.09
C LEU A 142 -1.39 15.77 -4.10
N LYS A 143 -0.46 16.67 -4.46
CA LYS A 143 -0.67 17.68 -5.51
C LYS A 143 -0.88 17.01 -6.87
N ASP A 144 -0.02 16.06 -7.23
CA ASP A 144 -0.16 15.33 -8.50
C ASP A 144 -1.52 14.61 -8.59
N ARG A 145 -1.96 14.03 -7.47
CA ARG A 145 -3.28 13.37 -7.40
C ARG A 145 -4.43 14.35 -7.50
N GLU A 146 -4.30 15.54 -6.93
CA GLU A 146 -5.30 16.61 -7.03
C GLU A 146 -5.46 17.05 -8.50
N GLU A 147 -4.35 17.26 -9.20
CA GLU A 147 -4.35 17.57 -10.64
C GLU A 147 -4.96 16.44 -11.48
N GLY A 148 -4.61 15.18 -11.17
CA GLY A 148 -5.23 14.01 -11.79
C GLY A 148 -6.74 13.98 -11.58
N LEU A 149 -7.23 14.28 -10.37
CA LEU A 149 -8.66 14.35 -10.06
C LEU A 149 -9.36 15.53 -10.76
N LYS A 150 -8.69 16.65 -11.00
CA LYS A 150 -9.25 17.75 -11.82
C LYS A 150 -9.53 17.26 -13.24
N LYS A 151 -8.60 16.51 -13.85
CA LYS A 151 -8.79 15.89 -15.18
C LYS A 151 -9.92 14.86 -15.18
N VAL A 152 -9.97 14.00 -14.15
CA VAL A 152 -11.06 13.02 -13.99
C VAL A 152 -12.41 13.72 -13.85
N ARG A 153 -12.51 14.80 -13.07
CA ARG A 153 -13.75 15.58 -12.94
C ARG A 153 -14.18 16.20 -14.25
N ALA A 154 -13.25 16.82 -14.97
CA ALA A 154 -13.51 17.39 -16.28
C ALA A 154 -14.01 16.32 -17.26
N TRP A 155 -13.39 15.14 -17.27
CA TRP A 155 -13.85 14.01 -18.06
C TRP A 155 -15.23 13.52 -17.62
N CYS A 156 -15.47 13.33 -16.33
CA CYS A 156 -16.77 12.90 -15.81
C CYS A 156 -17.90 13.86 -16.20
N ALA A 157 -17.64 15.17 -16.25
CA ALA A 157 -18.61 16.16 -16.68
C ALA A 157 -19.01 16.02 -18.16
N THR A 158 -18.15 15.44 -19.00
CA THR A 158 -18.49 15.15 -20.42
C THR A 158 -19.18 13.81 -20.61
N GLN A 159 -19.23 12.96 -19.58
CA GLN A 159 -19.90 11.66 -19.62
C GLN A 159 -21.36 11.71 -19.16
N ASP A 160 -21.86 12.87 -18.72
CA ASP A 160 -23.26 13.05 -18.31
C ASP A 160 -24.24 13.18 -19.51
N ASP A 161 -23.80 12.95 -20.76
CA ASP A 161 -24.63 12.94 -21.97
C ASP A 161 -24.98 11.53 -22.50
N GLY A 162 -25.45 10.68 -21.60
CA GLY A 162 -26.30 9.55 -21.94
C GLY A 162 -27.73 9.89 -21.55
N LYS A 163 -28.51 10.48 -22.46
CA LYS A 163 -29.97 10.51 -22.40
C LYS A 163 -30.44 9.17 -21.84
N SER A 164 -31.38 9.22 -20.89
CA SER A 164 -32.33 8.13 -20.75
C SER A 164 -32.81 7.74 -22.15
N GLU A 165 -32.47 6.55 -22.61
CA GLU A 165 -33.25 5.84 -23.62
C GLU A 165 -34.65 5.65 -23.02
N LYS A 166 -35.48 6.69 -23.11
CA LYS A 166 -36.91 6.56 -23.08
C LYS A 166 -37.30 6.09 -24.47
N ASN A 167 -37.66 4.82 -24.57
CA ASN A 167 -38.65 4.24 -25.47
C ASN A 167 -39.12 5.19 -26.59
N SER A 168 -38.56 5.07 -27.79
CA SER A 168 -39.24 5.45 -29.04
C SER A 168 -38.85 4.51 -30.18
N SER A 169 -38.96 3.20 -29.92
CA SER A 169 -38.99 2.18 -30.96
C SER A 169 -40.23 1.33 -30.70
N GLY A 170 -41.35 1.70 -31.32
CA GLY A 170 -42.60 0.93 -31.28
C GLY A 170 -43.84 1.76 -31.61
N GLU A 171 -44.59 1.28 -32.59
CA GLU A 171 -45.92 1.69 -33.09
C GLU A 171 -46.02 2.96 -33.95
N SER A 172 -46.71 3.05 -35.10
CA SER A 172 -47.36 2.17 -36.10
C SER A 172 -48.09 3.15 -37.04
N SER A 173 -47.96 3.06 -38.37
CA SER A 173 -48.97 2.51 -39.30
C SER A 173 -50.37 3.17 -39.25
N ASP A 174 -50.84 3.59 -40.43
CA ASP A 174 -52.24 3.70 -40.89
C ASP A 174 -53.16 4.83 -40.36
N SER A 175 -53.38 5.86 -41.19
CA SER A 175 -54.62 6.09 -41.99
C SER A 175 -54.65 7.48 -42.58
#